data_AF-A0A1Y6BZT6-F1
#
_entry.id   AF-A0A1Y6BZT6-F1
#
_cell.length_a   1.000
_cell.length_b   1.000
_cell.length_c   1.000
_cell.angle_alpha   90.00
_cell.angle_beta   90.00
_cell.angle_gamma   90.00
#
_symmetry.space_group_name_H-M   'P 1'
#
loop_
_entity.id
_entity.type
_entity.pdbx_description
1 polymer ?
#
loop_
_entity_poly.entity_id
_entity_poly.type
_entity_poly.pdbx_seq_one_letter_code
_entity_poly.pdbx_strand_id
1 'polypeptide(L)'
;MSYNYKDLNYRREALDIYEKHLCCIDINECDDDEAEELQDDILYTGRLKALTNRLIEKWEGHLMSERLVGNRPGRIEPRAVKRGQKPILY
;
A
#
# COMPACT_ATOMS: atom_id res chain seq x y z
N MET A 1 7.49 -3.38 16.65
CA MET A 1 8.07 -2.63 15.50
C MET A 1 6.97 -2.41 14.47
N SER A 2 6.69 -1.18 14.07
CA SER A 2 5.79 -0.92 12.92
C SER A 2 6.60 -1.02 11.63
N TYR A 3 6.23 -1.92 10.73
CA TYR A 3 6.83 -1.99 9.40
C TYR A 3 6.56 -0.69 8.64
N ASN A 4 7.56 -0.17 7.94
CA ASN A 4 7.39 0.98 7.06
C ASN A 4 7.05 0.52 5.62
N TYR A 5 6.59 1.44 4.77
CA TYR A 5 6.23 1.14 3.37
C TYR A 5 7.35 0.50 2.55
N LYS A 6 8.61 0.89 2.80
CA LYS A 6 9.79 0.34 2.13
C LYS A 6 10.02 -1.12 2.52
N ASP A 7 9.85 -1.45 3.80
CA ASP A 7 9.95 -2.82 4.31
C ASP A 7 8.90 -3.73 3.66
N LEU A 8 7.67 -3.22 3.48
CA LEU A 8 6.59 -3.97 2.81
C LEU A 8 6.90 -4.24 1.34
N ASN A 9 7.49 -3.27 0.63
CA ASN A 9 7.92 -3.46 -0.76
C ASN A 9 9.05 -4.48 -0.90
N TYR A 10 10.04 -4.46 0.01
CA TYR A 10 11.08 -5.48 0.03
C TYR A 10 10.51 -6.88 0.29
N ARG A 11 9.51 -6.99 1.18
CA ARG A 11 8.82 -8.27 1.41
C ARG A 11 8.05 -8.74 0.19
N ARG A 12 7.37 -7.84 -0.51
CA ARG A 12 6.66 -8.18 -1.76
C ARG A 12 7.64 -8.74 -2.80
N GLU A 13 8.75 -8.05 -3.03
CA GLU A 13 9.78 -8.47 -3.98
C GLU A 13 10.41 -9.83 -3.59
N ALA A 14 10.71 -10.03 -2.31
CA ALA A 14 11.21 -11.32 -1.83
C ALA A 14 10.19 -12.44 -2.05
N LEU A 15 8.92 -12.21 -1.75
CA LEU A 15 7.85 -13.19 -1.95
C LEU A 15 7.63 -13.51 -3.43
N ASP A 16 7.77 -12.53 -4.33
CA ASP A 16 7.71 -12.75 -5.78
C ASP A 16 8.85 -13.67 -6.25
N ILE A 17 10.04 -13.51 -5.69
CA ILE A 17 11.20 -14.36 -5.99
C ILE A 17 10.97 -15.79 -5.46
N TYR A 18 10.49 -15.94 -4.22
CA TYR A 18 10.20 -17.25 -3.64
C TYR A 18 9.11 -18.00 -4.43
N GLU A 19 8.00 -17.33 -4.75
CA GLU A 19 6.92 -17.92 -5.56
C GLU A 19 7.46 -18.42 -6.91
N LYS A 20 8.29 -17.61 -7.59
CA LYS A 20 8.91 -18.01 -8.85
C LYS A 20 9.79 -19.26 -8.68
N HIS A 21 10.60 -19.32 -7.63
CA HIS A 21 11.46 -20.48 -7.40
C HIS A 21 10.67 -21.75 -7.10
N LEU A 22 9.64 -21.66 -6.24
CA LEU A 22 8.78 -22.79 -5.91
C LEU A 22 8.04 -23.31 -7.14
N CYS A 23 7.51 -22.42 -7.99
CA CYS A 23 6.85 -22.81 -9.24
C CYS A 23 7.79 -23.38 -10.32
N CYS A 24 9.10 -23.24 -10.17
CA CYS A 24 10.07 -23.85 -11.08
C CYS A 24 10.45 -25.29 -10.72
N ILE A 25 10.03 -25.78 -9.56
CA ILE A 25 10.30 -27.16 -9.13
C ILE A 25 9.36 -28.10 -9.91
N ASP A 26 9.92 -29.14 -10.51
CA ASP A 26 9.14 -30.18 -11.17
C ASP A 26 8.58 -31.14 -10.12
N ILE A 27 7.28 -31.08 -9.90
CA ILE A 27 6.59 -31.90 -8.89
C ILE A 27 6.68 -33.40 -9.18
N ASN A 28 6.97 -33.80 -10.43
CA ASN A 28 7.13 -35.21 -10.79
C ASN A 28 8.48 -35.79 -10.34
N GLU A 29 9.43 -34.94 -9.95
CA GLU A 29 10.71 -35.35 -9.38
C GLU A 29 10.67 -35.49 -7.85
N CYS A 30 9.59 -35.00 -7.22
CA CYS A 30 9.35 -35.11 -5.78
C CYS A 30 8.73 -36.48 -5.43
N ASP A 31 8.99 -36.96 -4.22
CA ASP A 31 8.13 -37.99 -3.62
C ASP A 31 6.80 -37.40 -3.14
N ASP A 32 5.87 -38.27 -2.71
CA ASP A 32 4.51 -37.85 -2.35
C ASP A 32 4.51 -36.84 -1.17
N ASP A 33 5.42 -37.03 -0.20
CA ASP A 33 5.53 -36.17 0.99
C ASP A 33 6.13 -34.80 0.59
N GLU A 34 7.22 -34.78 -0.19
CA GLU A 34 7.83 -33.56 -0.71
C GLU A 34 6.88 -32.77 -1.62
N ALA A 35 6.06 -33.46 -2.43
CA ALA A 35 5.08 -32.84 -3.29
C ALA A 35 3.94 -32.18 -2.49
N GLU A 36 3.51 -32.79 -1.38
CA GLU A 36 2.53 -32.22 -0.46
C GLU A 36 3.09 -30.98 0.24
N GLU A 37 4.32 -31.06 0.78
CA GLU A 37 5.00 -29.93 1.41
C GLU A 37 5.20 -28.75 0.44
N LEU A 38 5.60 -29.03 -0.81
CA LEU A 38 5.78 -28.02 -1.85
C LEU A 38 4.46 -27.30 -2.17
N GLN A 39 3.35 -28.04 -2.25
CA GLN A 39 2.03 -27.43 -2.49
C GLN A 39 1.61 -26.53 -1.33
N ASP A 40 1.86 -26.94 -0.08
CA ASP A 40 1.58 -26.16 1.10
C ASP A 40 2.43 -24.88 1.15
N ASP A 41 3.71 -24.96 0.79
CA ASP A 41 4.62 -23.81 0.72
C ASP A 41 4.20 -22.80 -0.35
N ILE A 42 3.77 -23.27 -1.52
CA ILE A 42 3.23 -22.42 -2.59
C ILE A 42 1.97 -21.69 -2.07
N LEU A 43 1.05 -22.43 -1.43
CA LEU A 43 -0.17 -21.85 -0.89
C LEU A 43 0.11 -20.82 0.21
N TYR A 44 1.04 -21.13 1.11
CA TYR A 44 1.46 -20.25 2.19
C TYR A 44 2.10 -18.96 1.67
N THR A 45 3.00 -19.08 0.70
CA THR A 45 3.66 -17.95 0.03
C THR A 45 2.64 -17.04 -0.64
N GLY A 46 1.68 -17.62 -1.37
CA GLY A 46 0.59 -16.87 -1.99
C GLY A 46 -0.26 -16.09 -0.99
N ARG A 47 -0.59 -16.70 0.16
CA ARG A 47 -1.32 -16.02 1.25
C ARG A 47 -0.52 -14.87 1.86
N LEU A 48 0.78 -15.06 2.13
CA LEU A 48 1.66 -14.00 2.63
C LEU A 48 1.77 -12.83 1.67
N LYS A 49 1.89 -13.10 0.38
CA LYS A 49 1.93 -12.07 -0.68
C LYS A 49 0.64 -11.27 -0.73
N ALA A 50 -0.51 -11.94 -0.67
CA ALA A 50 -1.82 -11.27 -0.63
C ALA A 50 -1.96 -10.35 0.60
N LEU A 51 -1.52 -10.79 1.78
CA LEU A 51 -1.52 -9.97 2.99
C LEU A 51 -0.58 -8.75 2.87
N THR A 52 0.61 -8.95 2.32
CA THR A 52 1.58 -7.88 2.08
C THR A 52 1.02 -6.83 1.14
N ASN A 53 0.39 -7.25 0.03
CA ASN A 53 -0.25 -6.33 -0.92
C ASN A 53 -1.39 -5.54 -0.28
N ARG A 54 -2.26 -6.18 0.50
CA ARG A 54 -3.33 -5.48 1.23
C ARG A 54 -2.80 -4.43 2.21
N LEU A 55 -1.64 -4.68 2.84
CA LEU A 55 -1.02 -3.71 3.75
C LEU A 55 -0.43 -2.52 2.98
N ILE A 56 0.20 -2.78 1.83
CA ILE A 56 0.69 -1.75 0.91
C ILE A 56 -0.47 -0.88 0.42
N GLU A 57 -1.55 -1.47 -0.07
CA GLU A 57 -2.76 -0.77 -0.54
C GLU A 57 -3.37 0.12 0.55
N LYS A 58 -3.45 -0.38 1.80
CA LYS A 58 -3.92 0.42 2.94
C LYS A 58 -3.02 1.63 3.20
N TRP A 59 -1.70 1.44 3.13
CA TRP A 59 -0.73 2.52 3.29
C TRP A 59 -0.86 3.56 2.17
N GLU A 60 -0.97 3.13 0.92
CA GLU A 60 -1.15 4.01 -0.24
C GLU A 60 -2.47 4.79 -0.15
N GLY A 61 -3.56 4.12 0.20
CA GLY A 61 -4.85 4.76 0.44
C GLY A 61 -4.81 5.80 1.56
N HIS A 62 -4.06 5.52 2.63
CA HIS A 62 -3.87 6.47 3.73
C HIS A 62 -3.10 7.72 3.27
N LEU A 63 -1.99 7.54 2.55
CA LEU A 63 -1.20 8.65 1.98
C LEU A 63 -2.03 9.53 1.04
N MET A 64 -2.92 8.94 0.23
CA MET A 64 -3.81 9.71 -0.64
C MET A 64 -4.87 10.48 0.15
N SER A 65 -5.39 9.90 1.23
CA SER A 65 -6.33 10.60 2.11
C SER A 65 -5.70 11.80 2.83
N GLU A 66 -4.47 11.67 3.31
CA GLU A 66 -3.74 12.77 3.95
C GLU A 66 -3.40 13.89 2.96
N ARG A 67 -3.01 13.53 1.73
CA ARG A 67 -2.76 14.51 0.65
C ARG A 67 -4.02 15.28 0.26
N LEU A 68 -5.19 14.65 0.29
CA LEU A 68 -6.48 15.32 0.03
C LEU A 68 -6.90 16.25 1.18
N VAL A 69 -6.57 15.93 2.44
CA VAL A 69 -6.84 16.81 3.59
C VAL A 69 -5.89 18.01 3.63
N GLY A 70 -4.64 17.84 3.19
CA GLY A 70 -3.63 18.90 3.11
C GLY A 70 -3.87 19.96 2.02
N ASN A 71 -4.83 19.73 1.11
CA ASN A 71 -5.11 20.63 -0.01
C ASN A 71 -6.44 21.39 0.14
N ARG A 72 -6.83 21.74 1.38
CA ARG A 72 -7.91 22.72 1.57
C ARG A 72 -7.36 24.09 1.18
N PRO A 73 -7.86 24.75 0.11
CA PRO A 73 -7.57 26.15 -0.10
C PRO A 73 -7.97 26.90 1.19
N GLY A 74 -7.05 27.74 1.66
CA GLY A 74 -7.19 28.46 2.92
C GLY A 74 -8.60 28.98 3.10
N ARG A 75 -9.16 28.71 4.28
CA ARG A 75 -10.38 29.34 4.78
C ARG A 75 -10.21 30.85 4.57
N ILE A 76 -10.87 31.39 3.54
CA ILE A 76 -11.02 32.84 3.42
C ILE A 76 -11.93 33.20 4.58
N GLU A 77 -11.36 33.62 5.70
CA GLU A 77 -12.14 34.30 6.71
C GLU A 77 -12.76 35.53 6.03
N PRO A 78 -14.08 35.70 6.06
CA PRO A 78 -14.67 36.93 5.56
C PRO A 78 -14.11 38.06 6.41
N ARG A 79 -13.20 38.85 5.83
CA ARG A 79 -12.77 40.13 6.40
C ARG A 79 -14.04 40.90 6.72
N ALA A 80 -14.27 41.16 8.00
CA ALA A 80 -15.38 41.97 8.46
C ALA A 80 -15.32 43.32 7.71
N VAL A 81 -16.28 43.52 6.81
CA VAL A 81 -16.48 44.80 6.14
C VAL A 81 -16.89 45.79 7.22
N LYS A 82 -15.97 46.66 7.63
CA LYS A 82 -16.31 47.81 8.48
C LYS A 82 -17.29 48.66 7.67
N ARG A 83 -18.57 48.64 8.07
CA ARG A 83 -19.62 49.52 7.53
C ARG A 83 -19.12 50.96 7.66
N GLY A 84 -18.84 51.64 6.55
CA GLY A 84 -18.59 53.09 6.58
C GLY A 84 -17.75 53.72 5.47
N GLN A 85 -17.04 52.97 4.63
CA GLN A 85 -16.22 53.57 3.58
C GLN A 85 -16.91 53.53 2.22
N LYS A 86 -17.36 54.70 1.74
CA LYS A 86 -17.85 54.88 0.37
C LYS A 86 -16.67 54.75 -0.61
N PRO A 87 -16.85 54.06 -1.75
CA PRO A 87 -15.81 53.97 -2.77
C PRO A 87 -15.62 55.34 -3.44
N ILE A 88 -14.37 55.76 -3.59
CA ILE A 88 -13.97 56.89 -4.43
C ILE A 88 -13.88 56.35 -5.86
N LEU A 89 -14.69 56.90 -6.75
CA LEU A 89 -14.59 56.68 -8.20
C LEU A 89 -13.53 57.66 -8.74
N TYR A 90 -12.46 57.13 -9.32
CA TYR A 90 -11.63 57.81 -10.31
C TYR A 90 -11.64 56.98 -11.58
#